data_AF-A0A3B9US37-F1
#
_entry.id   AF-A0A3B9US37-F1
#
_cell.length_a   1.000
_cell.length_b   1.000
_cell.length_c   1.000
_cell.angle_alpha   90.00
_cell.angle_beta   90.00
_cell.angle_gamma   90.00
#
_symmetry.space_group_name_H-M   'P 1'
#
loop_
_entity.id
_entity.type
_entity.pdbx_description
1 polymer ?
#
loop_
_entity_poly.entity_id
_entity_poly.type
_entity_poly.pdbx_seq_one_letter_code
_entity_poly.pdbx_strand_id
1 'polypeptide(L)'
;MYKDLDNFLYEETTINSWYNDGFLIAQDMLTQFSSEDWEELSKNVLNKPLEWQKKLIYCLDNDINENELNIIAKMLTINDQELFDMCIDSLRSFNNEIGKEFVLSNPSFIKLVKERIPYVGAATQKILQDFLDKFCL
;
A
#
# COMPACT_ATOMS: atom_id res chain seq x y z
N MET A 1 15.04 -5.49 -11.23
CA MET A 1 15.02 -5.20 -9.78
C MET A 1 13.99 -6.03 -9.01
N TYR A 2 12.89 -6.46 -9.63
CA TYR A 2 11.81 -7.19 -8.95
C TYR A 2 12.27 -8.41 -8.15
N LYS A 3 13.15 -9.26 -8.71
CA LYS A 3 13.62 -10.47 -8.01
C LYS A 3 14.40 -10.15 -6.73
N ASP A 4 15.14 -9.06 -6.73
CA ASP A 4 15.95 -8.65 -5.58
C ASP A 4 15.04 -8.15 -4.46
N LEU A 5 14.06 -7.30 -4.80
CA LEU A 5 13.00 -6.88 -3.86
C LEU A 5 12.21 -8.09 -3.35
N ASP A 6 11.83 -9.01 -4.23
CA ASP A 6 11.04 -10.20 -3.87
C ASP A 6 11.76 -11.02 -2.82
N ASN A 7 13.04 -11.36 -3.07
CA ASN A 7 13.88 -12.08 -2.12
C ASN A 7 14.04 -11.32 -0.80
N PHE A 8 14.29 -10.01 -0.87
CA PHE A 8 14.48 -9.18 0.31
C PHE A 8 13.24 -9.12 1.22
N LEU A 9 12.05 -9.04 0.64
CA LEU A 9 10.78 -9.04 1.37
C LEU A 9 10.50 -10.40 2.05
N TYR A 10 11.02 -11.51 1.49
CA TYR A 10 10.96 -12.84 2.12
C TYR A 10 11.90 -13.01 3.31
N GLU A 11 12.92 -12.16 3.47
CA GLU A 11 13.89 -12.33 4.55
C GLU A 11 13.19 -12.20 5.92
N GLU A 12 13.48 -13.17 6.79
CA GLU A 12 13.09 -13.09 8.19
C GLU A 12 13.90 -11.98 8.85
N THR A 13 13.21 -10.89 9.15
CA THR A 13 13.74 -9.75 9.87
C THR A 13 12.94 -9.60 11.16
N THR A 14 13.58 -9.10 12.22
CA THR A 14 12.79 -8.67 13.37
C THR A 14 11.87 -7.53 12.93
N ILE A 15 10.67 -7.46 13.51
CA ILE A 15 9.72 -6.36 13.24
C ILE A 15 10.44 -5.00 13.35
N ASN A 16 11.23 -4.82 14.42
CA ASN A 16 11.97 -3.58 14.65
C ASN A 16 13.01 -3.27 13.55
N SER A 17 13.73 -4.27 13.05
CA SER A 17 14.72 -4.02 11.98
C SER A 17 14.05 -3.64 10.66
N TRP A 18 12.87 -4.19 10.35
CA TRP A 18 12.15 -3.85 9.12
C TRP A 18 11.71 -2.39 9.12
N TYR A 19 11.03 -1.96 10.18
CA TYR A 19 10.47 -0.62 10.29
C TYR A 19 11.52 0.47 10.62
N ASN A 20 12.75 0.09 10.98
CA ASN A 20 13.86 1.02 11.15
C ASN A 20 14.63 1.26 9.84
N ASP A 21 15.13 0.19 9.21
CA ASP A 21 16.06 0.31 8.08
C ASP A 21 15.57 -0.47 6.84
N GLY A 22 14.85 -1.58 7.03
CA GLY A 22 14.45 -2.47 5.93
C GLY A 22 13.57 -1.77 4.89
N PHE A 23 12.60 -0.97 5.33
CA PHE A 23 11.71 -0.28 4.41
C PHE A 23 12.45 0.75 3.52
N LEU A 24 13.48 1.42 4.04
CA LEU A 24 14.28 2.39 3.27
C LEU A 24 15.01 1.69 2.11
N ILE A 25 15.54 0.49 2.36
CA ILE A 25 16.20 -0.32 1.33
C ILE A 25 15.18 -0.76 0.28
N ALA A 26 13.99 -1.21 0.69
CA ALA A 26 12.94 -1.61 -0.23
C ALA A 26 12.42 -0.44 -1.07
N GLN A 27 12.29 0.75 -0.49
CA GLN A 27 11.94 1.98 -1.22
C GLN A 27 13.02 2.32 -2.26
N ASP A 28 14.31 2.29 -1.90
CA ASP A 28 15.41 2.52 -2.83
C ASP A 28 15.39 1.52 -4.01
N MET A 29 15.09 0.25 -3.73
CA MET A 29 14.89 -0.77 -4.78
C MET A 29 13.70 -0.43 -5.69
N LEU A 30 12.57 0.03 -5.14
CA LEU A 30 11.39 0.41 -5.92
C LEU A 30 11.67 1.59 -6.88
N THR A 31 12.50 2.57 -6.48
CA THR A 31 12.89 3.68 -7.38
C THR A 31 13.66 3.22 -8.63
N GLN A 32 14.25 2.02 -8.57
CA GLN A 32 15.04 1.42 -9.64
C GLN A 32 14.23 0.44 -10.50
N PHE A 33 12.92 0.33 -10.30
CA PHE A 33 12.07 -0.56 -11.09
C PHE A 33 11.94 -0.10 -12.54
N SER A 34 12.14 -1.03 -13.47
CA SER A 34 11.70 -0.85 -14.86
C SER A 34 10.20 -1.12 -15.02
N SER A 35 9.64 -0.82 -16.18
CA SER A 35 8.26 -1.19 -16.51
C SER A 35 8.01 -2.70 -16.41
N GLU A 36 8.98 -3.52 -16.81
CA GLU A 36 8.91 -4.98 -16.71
C GLU A 36 8.93 -5.46 -15.25
N ASP A 37 9.68 -4.78 -14.37
CA ASP A 37 9.70 -5.08 -12.94
C ASP A 37 8.33 -4.80 -12.30
N TRP A 38 7.70 -3.66 -12.64
CA TRP A 38 6.34 -3.33 -12.20
C TRP A 38 5.30 -4.32 -12.72
N GLU A 39 5.42 -4.75 -13.98
CA GLU A 39 4.53 -5.75 -14.57
C GLU A 39 4.63 -7.09 -13.83
N GLU A 40 5.86 -7.54 -13.55
CA GLU A 40 6.10 -8.78 -12.82
C GLU A 40 5.60 -8.71 -11.37
N LEU A 41 5.83 -7.60 -10.67
CA LEU A 41 5.27 -7.34 -9.35
C LEU A 41 3.74 -7.42 -9.37
N SER A 42 3.12 -6.74 -10.33
CA SER A 42 1.67 -6.67 -10.48
C SER A 42 1.04 -8.05 -10.75
N LYS A 43 1.71 -8.93 -11.49
CA LYS A 43 1.26 -10.31 -11.74
C LYS A 43 1.29 -11.19 -10.49
N ASN A 44 2.25 -10.96 -9.61
CA ASN A 44 2.55 -11.88 -8.52
C ASN A 44 2.07 -11.42 -7.13
N VAL A 45 1.84 -10.12 -6.92
CA VAL A 45 1.56 -9.52 -5.59
C VAL A 45 0.47 -10.26 -4.80
N LEU A 46 -0.61 -10.69 -5.45
CA LEU A 46 -1.73 -11.37 -4.78
C LEU A 46 -1.42 -12.81 -4.35
N ASN A 47 -0.39 -13.44 -4.95
CA ASN A 47 0.01 -14.81 -4.66
C ASN A 47 1.09 -14.88 -3.57
N LYS A 48 1.57 -13.74 -3.07
CA LYS A 48 2.59 -13.66 -2.04
C LYS A 48 2.00 -13.84 -0.64
N PRO A 49 2.79 -14.30 0.35
CA PRO A 49 2.32 -14.37 1.74
C PRO A 49 1.91 -13.01 2.28
N LEU A 50 1.00 -13.00 3.25
CA LEU A 50 0.44 -11.77 3.83
C LEU A 50 1.53 -10.84 4.41
N GLU A 51 2.50 -11.38 5.14
CA GLU A 51 3.59 -10.57 5.71
C GLU A 51 4.47 -9.93 4.63
N TRP A 52 4.67 -10.60 3.51
CA TRP A 52 5.37 -10.04 2.35
C TRP A 52 4.57 -8.85 1.77
N GLN A 53 3.24 -9.00 1.67
CA GLN A 53 2.35 -7.94 1.16
C GLN A 53 2.31 -6.72 2.08
N LYS A 54 2.28 -6.95 3.41
CA LYS A 54 2.35 -5.90 4.43
C LYS A 54 3.67 -5.13 4.38
N LYS A 55 4.79 -5.85 4.23
CA LYS A 55 6.10 -5.20 4.05
C LYS A 55 6.15 -4.36 2.77
N LEU A 56 5.60 -4.86 1.65
CA LEU A 56 5.54 -4.11 0.40
C LEU A 56 4.70 -2.84 0.53
N ILE A 57 3.45 -2.93 1.01
CA ILE A 57 2.55 -1.76 1.05
C ILE A 57 3.12 -0.62 1.89
N TYR A 58 3.86 -0.95 2.94
CA TYR A 58 4.54 0.01 3.80
C TYR A 58 5.59 0.85 3.05
N CYS A 59 6.04 0.39 1.88
CA CYS A 59 7.02 1.06 1.03
C CYS A 59 6.38 1.84 -0.14
N LEU A 60 5.06 1.70 -0.39
CA LEU A 60 4.38 2.27 -1.57
C LEU A 60 3.82 3.67 -1.31
N ASP A 61 4.68 4.61 -0.91
CA ASP A 61 4.35 6.02 -0.72
C ASP A 61 5.43 6.98 -1.27
N ASN A 62 6.39 6.44 -2.04
CA ASN A 62 7.66 7.11 -2.32
C ASN A 62 7.60 8.03 -3.55
N ASP A 63 7.03 7.56 -4.67
CA ASP A 63 7.10 8.28 -5.96
C ASP A 63 5.75 8.77 -6.50
N ILE A 64 4.64 8.44 -5.81
CA ILE A 64 3.26 8.81 -6.16
C ILE A 64 3.00 8.61 -7.66
N ASN A 65 3.21 7.38 -8.15
CA ASN A 65 3.01 7.03 -9.55
C ASN A 65 1.87 6.01 -9.76
N GLU A 66 1.42 5.85 -11.01
CA GLU A 66 0.32 4.96 -11.36
C GLU A 66 0.61 3.48 -11.08
N ASN A 67 1.88 3.05 -11.14
CA ASN A 67 2.22 1.65 -10.88
C ASN A 67 1.99 1.29 -9.41
N GLU A 68 2.46 2.13 -8.48
CA GLU A 68 2.21 1.95 -7.04
C GLU A 68 0.70 1.88 -6.76
N LEU A 69 -0.07 2.81 -7.33
CA LEU A 69 -1.51 2.87 -7.19
C LEU A 69 -2.20 1.59 -7.68
N ASN A 70 -1.76 1.04 -8.81
CA ASN A 70 -2.27 -0.23 -9.34
C ASN A 70 -1.96 -1.42 -8.41
N ILE A 71 -0.81 -1.43 -7.73
CA ILE A 71 -0.50 -2.47 -6.74
C ILE A 71 -1.40 -2.31 -5.50
N ILE A 72 -1.56 -1.08 -4.99
CA ILE A 72 -2.46 -0.79 -3.85
C ILE A 72 -3.89 -1.25 -4.17
N ALA A 73 -4.39 -0.92 -5.37
CA ALA A 73 -5.72 -1.32 -5.84
C ALA A 73 -5.96 -2.83 -5.77
N LYS A 74 -4.95 -3.61 -6.19
CA LYS A 74 -5.00 -5.07 -6.12
C LYS A 74 -5.02 -5.55 -4.68
N MET A 75 -4.16 -5.02 -3.83
CA MET A 75 -4.06 -5.46 -2.43
C MET A 75 -5.32 -5.12 -1.61
N LEU A 76 -6.04 -4.05 -1.93
CA LEU A 76 -7.35 -3.73 -1.32
C LEU A 76 -8.42 -4.80 -1.54
N THR A 77 -8.22 -5.74 -2.47
CA THR A 77 -9.13 -6.88 -2.70
C THR A 77 -8.88 -8.05 -1.73
N ILE A 78 -7.78 -8.03 -0.99
CA ILE A 78 -7.42 -9.07 -0.02
C ILE A 78 -8.23 -8.87 1.25
N ASN A 79 -8.84 -9.95 1.74
CA ASN A 79 -9.67 -9.92 2.95
C ASN A 79 -8.82 -10.00 4.23
N ASP A 80 -8.00 -8.98 4.47
CA ASP A 80 -7.24 -8.79 5.70
C ASP A 80 -7.38 -7.35 6.20
N GLN A 81 -7.79 -7.19 7.46
CA GLN A 81 -8.14 -5.88 7.99
C GLN A 81 -6.92 -4.98 8.22
N GLU A 82 -5.80 -5.56 8.63
CA GLU A 82 -4.56 -4.82 8.87
C GLU A 82 -3.97 -4.35 7.54
N LEU A 83 -3.89 -5.23 6.54
CA LEU A 83 -3.45 -4.87 5.20
C LEU A 83 -4.38 -3.84 4.56
N PHE A 84 -5.70 -3.93 4.78
CA PHE A 84 -6.63 -2.90 4.33
C PHE A 84 -6.30 -1.54 4.95
N ASP A 85 -6.14 -1.47 6.28
CA ASP A 85 -5.80 -0.23 6.97
C ASP A 85 -4.47 0.36 6.45
N MET A 86 -3.46 -0.48 6.20
CA MET A 86 -2.18 -0.07 5.59
C MET A 86 -2.33 0.42 4.15
N CYS A 87 -3.16 -0.23 3.33
CA CYS A 87 -3.42 0.20 1.96
C CYS A 87 -4.07 1.59 1.93
N ILE A 88 -5.00 1.86 2.84
CA ILE A 88 -5.62 3.19 2.96
C ILE A 88 -4.62 4.23 3.47
N ASP A 89 -3.73 3.85 4.39
CA ASP A 89 -2.64 4.70 4.87
C ASP A 89 -1.71 5.12 3.71
N SER A 90 -1.27 4.18 2.87
CA SER A 90 -0.45 4.52 1.69
C SER A 90 -1.25 5.32 0.66
N LEU A 91 -2.51 4.94 0.39
CA LEU A 91 -3.35 5.63 -0.60
C LEU A 91 -3.61 7.10 -0.25
N ARG A 92 -3.65 7.46 1.05
CA ARG A 92 -3.88 8.86 1.47
C ARG A 92 -2.70 9.80 1.17
N SER A 93 -1.54 9.25 0.80
CA SER A 93 -0.39 10.01 0.31
C SER A 93 -0.58 10.46 -1.15
N PHE A 94 -1.46 9.80 -1.92
CA PHE A 94 -1.80 10.14 -3.31
C PHE A 94 -2.81 11.29 -3.40
N ASN A 95 -2.59 12.40 -2.67
CA ASN A 95 -3.45 13.58 -2.73
C ASN A 95 -3.15 14.47 -3.98
N ASN A 96 -3.04 13.84 -5.14
CA ASN A 96 -2.86 14.47 -6.44
C ASN A 96 -4.04 14.11 -7.37
N GLU A 97 -4.01 14.58 -8.62
CA GLU A 97 -5.10 14.36 -9.58
C GLU A 97 -5.36 12.87 -9.84
N ILE A 98 -4.30 12.08 -10.03
CA ILE A 98 -4.37 10.63 -10.32
C ILE A 98 -5.01 9.87 -9.14
N GLY A 99 -4.55 10.13 -7.92
CA GLY A 99 -5.11 9.48 -6.74
C GLY A 99 -6.58 9.86 -6.49
N LYS A 100 -6.93 11.13 -6.73
CA LYS A 100 -8.33 11.59 -6.64
C LYS A 100 -9.22 10.90 -7.67
N GLU A 101 -8.80 10.85 -8.93
CA GLU A 101 -9.54 10.18 -10.00
C GLU A 101 -9.74 8.69 -9.69
N PHE A 102 -8.70 8.03 -9.17
CA PHE A 102 -8.76 6.62 -8.78
C PHE A 102 -9.76 6.38 -7.64
N VAL A 103 -9.73 7.17 -6.57
CA VAL A 103 -10.67 7.02 -5.45
C VAL A 103 -12.11 7.28 -5.89
N LEU A 104 -12.34 8.32 -6.70
CA LEU A 104 -13.67 8.64 -7.24
C LEU A 104 -14.21 7.54 -8.16
N SER A 105 -13.33 6.88 -8.92
CA SER A 105 -13.68 5.75 -9.79
C SER A 105 -13.99 4.46 -9.01
N ASN A 106 -13.64 4.40 -7.72
CA ASN A 106 -13.82 3.24 -6.86
C ASN A 106 -14.61 3.59 -5.57
N PRO A 107 -15.90 3.97 -5.68
CA PRO A 107 -16.70 4.44 -4.55
C PRO A 107 -16.94 3.37 -3.46
N SER A 108 -16.73 2.10 -3.77
CA SER A 108 -16.76 1.00 -2.80
C SER A 108 -15.71 1.17 -1.70
N PHE A 109 -14.52 1.71 -2.00
CA PHE A 109 -13.47 1.93 -1.01
C PHE A 109 -13.90 2.96 0.04
N ILE A 110 -14.53 4.05 -0.37
CA ILE A 110 -15.07 5.07 0.54
C ILE A 110 -16.07 4.44 1.51
N LYS A 111 -16.96 3.57 1.00
CA LYS A 111 -17.93 2.86 1.83
C LYS A 111 -17.24 1.94 2.84
N LEU A 112 -16.28 1.14 2.40
CA LEU A 112 -15.53 0.23 3.27
C LEU A 112 -14.75 0.97 4.36
N VAL A 113 -14.12 2.10 4.03
CA VAL A 113 -13.42 2.95 5.02
C VAL A 113 -14.40 3.46 6.08
N LYS A 114 -15.56 3.97 5.68
CA LYS A 114 -16.61 4.44 6.62
C LYS A 114 -17.11 3.31 7.52
N GLU A 115 -17.26 2.10 6.98
CA GLU A 115 -17.67 0.92 7.75
C GLU A 115 -16.57 0.41 8.69
N ARG A 116 -15.29 0.63 8.36
CA ARG A 116 -14.12 0.23 9.14
C ARG A 116 -13.87 1.12 10.36
N ILE A 117 -14.08 2.44 10.22
CA ILE A 117 -13.81 3.48 11.26
C ILE A 117 -14.32 3.13 12.68
N PRO A 118 -15.54 2.62 12.88
CA PRO A 118 -16.06 2.34 14.23
C PRO A 118 -15.34 1.21 14.97
N TYR A 119 -14.54 0.39 14.26
CA TYR A 119 -13.94 -0.84 14.79
C TYR A 119 -12.43 -0.75 14.98
N VAL A 120 -11.82 0.41 14.73
CA VAL A 120 -10.37 0.61 14.83
C VAL A 120 -9.97 1.45 16.03
N GLY A 121 -8.70 1.35 16.44
CA GLY A 121 -8.14 2.20 17.48
C GLY A 121 -7.99 3.66 17.04
N ALA A 122 -7.80 4.56 18.00
CA ALA A 122 -7.76 6.02 17.75
C ALA A 122 -6.70 6.46 16.73
N ALA A 123 -5.57 5.76 16.64
CA ALA A 123 -4.52 6.07 15.67
C ALA A 123 -4.99 5.77 14.23
N THR A 124 -5.42 4.54 13.97
CA THR A 124 -5.97 4.11 12.68
C THR A 124 -7.21 4.91 12.31
N GLN A 125 -8.08 5.24 13.27
CA GLN A 125 -9.25 6.08 13.01
C GLN A 125 -8.86 7.44 12.41
N LYS A 126 -7.81 8.08 12.92
CA LYS A 126 -7.31 9.36 12.37
C LYS A 126 -6.81 9.20 10.93
N ILE A 127 -6.11 8.10 10.64
CA ILE A 127 -5.62 7.78 9.29
C ILE A 127 -6.79 7.62 8.32
N LEU A 128 -7.78 6.82 8.69
CA LEU A 128 -8.97 6.58 7.87
C LEU A 128 -9.81 7.84 7.66
N GLN A 129 -9.89 8.71 8.67
CA GLN A 129 -10.58 9.99 8.54
C GLN A 129 -9.81 10.98 7.65
N ASP A 130 -8.48 11.07 7.78
CA ASP A 130 -7.62 11.89 6.91
C ASP A 130 -7.77 11.48 5.43
N PHE A 131 -7.88 10.18 5.15
CA PHE A 131 -8.21 9.70 3.82
C PHE A 131 -9.57 10.24 3.33
N LEU A 132 -10.64 10.10 4.13
CA LEU A 132 -11.96 10.60 3.74
C LEU A 132 -11.96 12.12 3.51
N ASP A 133 -11.29 12.87 4.37
CA ASP A 133 -11.23 14.33 4.28
C ASP A 133 -10.50 14.82 3.02
N LYS A 134 -9.52 14.05 2.51
CA LYS A 134 -8.77 14.39 1.29
C LYS A 134 -9.51 14.08 -0.01
N PHE A 135 -10.37 13.07 -0.02
CA PHE A 135 -10.97 12.53 -1.25
C PHE A 135 -12.50 12.66 -1.33
N CYS A 136 -13.18 12.96 -0.23
CA CYS A 136 -14.65 13.06 -0.19
C CYS A 136 -15.18 14.45 0.13
N LEU A 137 -14.31 15.40 0.50
CA LEU A 137 -14.62 16.80 0.79
C LEU A 137 -13.94 17.71 -0.24
#